data_AF-A0A3D5DR74-F1
#
_entry.id   AF-A0A3D5DR74-F1
#
_cell.length_a   1.000
_cell.length_b   1.000
_cell.length_c   1.000
_cell.angle_alpha   90.00
_cell.angle_beta   90.00
_cell.angle_gamma   90.00
#
_symmetry.space_group_name_H-M   'P 1'
#
loop_
_entity.id
_entity.type
_entity.pdbx_description
1 polymer ?
#
loop_
_entity_poly.entity_id
_entity_poly.type
_entity_poly.pdbx_seq_one_letter_code
_entity_poly.pdbx_strand_id
1 'polypeptide(L)'
;MVTTRHGGVSSGAYATLNLGFHVGDDSEAVLENRRRAASALGADPGDFVFCDQAHGREVRVVSAEDRGRGARTLDDAIGQADALVTSDPGTVLVVMVADCVPIVLYDPVAHVLACVHAGWRGTVARVAEAALAYVEAGTIVGVGTGSTANKFIDALAGMKGHILGAVASSNATAERLAGHGIAVLDLNEALTRVDALSVYIDVADEFDAGRNLIKGGGGALTREKIV
;
A
#
# COMPACT_ATOMS: atom_id res chain seq x y z
N MET A 1 3.31 -1.71 -14.38
CA MET A 1 2.65 -0.39 -14.52
C MET A 1 1.82 -0.14 -13.28
N VAL A 2 1.79 1.10 -12.78
CA VAL A 2 0.85 1.54 -11.75
C VAL A 2 -0.08 2.55 -12.42
N THR A 3 -1.38 2.29 -12.41
CA THR A 3 -2.38 3.19 -13.02
C THR A 3 -2.74 4.32 -12.05
N THR A 4 -3.15 5.47 -12.59
CA THR A 4 -3.85 6.50 -11.81
C THR A 4 -5.36 6.40 -12.09
N ARG A 5 -6.17 7.23 -11.42
CA ARG A 5 -7.61 7.33 -11.72
C ARG A 5 -7.94 8.01 -13.06
N HIS A 6 -6.94 8.51 -13.79
CA HIS A 6 -7.10 9.31 -15.00
C HIS A 6 -6.97 8.48 -16.29
N GLY A 7 -7.62 8.93 -17.37
CA GLY A 7 -7.46 8.35 -18.72
C GLY A 7 -8.54 7.33 -19.14
N GLY A 8 -9.57 7.12 -18.32
CA GLY A 8 -10.66 6.19 -18.63
C GLY A 8 -11.94 6.83 -19.14
N VAL A 9 -13.04 6.08 -19.07
CA VAL A 9 -14.39 6.47 -19.55
C VAL A 9 -15.48 6.38 -18.48
N SER A 10 -15.17 5.88 -17.29
CA SER A 10 -16.13 5.83 -16.18
C SER A 10 -16.52 7.24 -15.73
N SER A 11 -17.68 7.36 -15.11
CA SER A 11 -18.26 8.65 -14.69
C SER A 11 -18.59 8.68 -13.19
N GLY A 12 -18.96 9.86 -12.67
CA GLY A 12 -19.37 10.03 -11.28
C GLY A 12 -18.27 9.62 -10.28
N ALA A 13 -18.64 8.79 -9.29
CA ALA A 13 -17.72 8.31 -8.25
C ALA A 13 -16.56 7.46 -8.82
N TYR A 14 -16.75 6.85 -10.00
CA TYR A 14 -15.77 6.00 -10.66
C TYR A 14 -14.91 6.75 -11.69
N ALA A 15 -15.12 8.06 -11.84
CA ALA A 15 -14.39 8.85 -12.82
C ALA A 15 -12.86 8.79 -12.55
N THR A 16 -12.01 8.38 -13.51
CA THR A 16 -12.29 8.07 -14.93
C THR A 16 -11.87 6.65 -15.33
N LEU A 17 -10.77 6.13 -14.79
CA LEU A 17 -10.17 4.83 -15.16
C LEU A 17 -10.40 3.79 -14.07
N ASN A 18 -11.66 3.43 -13.82
CA ASN A 18 -11.97 2.31 -12.91
C ASN A 18 -11.78 0.97 -13.63
N LEU A 19 -11.05 0.05 -12.98
CA LEU A 19 -10.76 -1.30 -13.50
C LEU A 19 -11.54 -2.40 -12.77
N GLY A 20 -12.31 -2.06 -11.72
CA GLY A 20 -13.01 -3.03 -10.88
C GLY A 20 -14.45 -3.28 -11.29
N PHE A 21 -14.81 -4.55 -11.52
CA PHE A 21 -16.21 -4.96 -11.74
C PHE A 21 -17.05 -5.06 -10.46
N HIS A 22 -16.41 -5.17 -9.29
CA HIS A 22 -17.08 -5.49 -8.02
C HIS A 22 -17.57 -4.27 -7.23
N VAL A 23 -17.38 -3.05 -7.77
CA VAL A 23 -17.69 -1.79 -7.06
C VAL A 23 -19.01 -1.14 -7.51
N GLY A 24 -19.70 -1.73 -8.49
CA GLY A 24 -20.98 -1.21 -8.99
C GLY A 24 -20.88 -0.14 -10.09
N ASP A 25 -19.76 -0.11 -10.83
CA ASP A 25 -19.60 0.70 -12.04
C ASP A 25 -20.23 0.01 -13.26
N ASP A 26 -20.39 0.75 -14.35
CA ASP A 26 -20.83 0.22 -15.64
C ASP A 26 -19.78 -0.77 -16.21
N SER A 27 -20.22 -2.00 -16.50
CA SER A 27 -19.35 -3.07 -16.99
C SER A 27 -18.70 -2.72 -18.32
N GLU A 28 -19.39 -2.02 -19.21
CA GLU A 28 -18.83 -1.61 -20.51
C GLU A 28 -17.74 -0.55 -20.34
N ALA A 29 -17.93 0.37 -19.39
CA ALA A 29 -16.91 1.35 -19.03
C ALA A 29 -15.66 0.67 -18.45
N VAL A 30 -15.84 -0.32 -17.55
CA VAL A 30 -14.73 -1.09 -16.97
C VAL A 30 -13.97 -1.89 -18.03
N LEU A 31 -14.68 -2.51 -18.98
CA LEU A 31 -14.07 -3.24 -20.10
C LEU A 31 -13.21 -2.31 -20.97
N GLU A 32 -13.73 -1.13 -21.34
CA GLU A 32 -12.97 -0.14 -22.10
C GLU A 32 -11.76 0.38 -21.32
N ASN A 33 -11.89 0.62 -20.02
CA ASN A 33 -10.78 1.04 -19.16
C ASN A 33 -9.67 -0.03 -19.11
N ARG A 34 -10.03 -1.31 -19.01
CA ARG A 34 -9.08 -2.43 -19.07
C ARG A 34 -8.40 -2.53 -20.43
N ARG A 35 -9.13 -2.32 -21.53
CA ARG A 35 -8.56 -2.23 -22.88
C ARG A 35 -7.54 -1.11 -23.00
N ARG A 36 -7.84 0.08 -22.45
CA ARG A 36 -6.90 1.21 -22.43
C ARG A 36 -5.65 0.91 -21.60
N ALA A 37 -5.83 0.31 -20.42
CA ALA A 37 -4.72 -0.09 -19.56
C ALA A 37 -3.81 -1.12 -20.25
N ALA A 38 -4.39 -2.14 -20.88
CA ALA A 38 -3.64 -3.14 -21.64
C ALA A 38 -2.87 -2.50 -22.81
N SER A 39 -3.51 -1.62 -23.57
CA SER A 39 -2.86 -0.90 -24.67
C SER A 39 -1.67 -0.05 -24.21
N ALA A 40 -1.73 0.57 -23.02
CA ALA A 40 -0.61 1.33 -22.46
C ALA A 40 0.60 0.46 -22.09
N LEU A 41 0.37 -0.85 -21.87
CA LEU A 41 1.41 -1.85 -21.67
C LEU A 41 1.91 -2.50 -22.96
N GLY A 42 1.26 -2.26 -24.10
CA GLY A 42 1.48 -3.02 -25.33
C GLY A 42 0.95 -4.47 -25.24
N ALA A 43 -0.06 -4.71 -24.40
CA ALA A 43 -0.70 -6.00 -24.17
C ALA A 43 -2.18 -5.99 -24.61
N ASP A 44 -2.82 -7.16 -24.60
CA ASP A 44 -4.28 -7.31 -24.74
C ASP A 44 -4.92 -7.56 -23.36
N PRO A 45 -6.20 -7.20 -23.13
CA PRO A 45 -6.91 -7.61 -21.91
C PRO A 45 -6.88 -9.13 -21.67
N GLY A 46 -6.78 -9.93 -22.73
CA GLY A 46 -6.61 -11.38 -22.67
C GLY A 46 -5.28 -11.81 -22.04
N ASP A 47 -4.28 -10.95 -21.91
CA ASP A 47 -3.03 -11.26 -21.21
C ASP A 47 -3.14 -11.05 -19.69
N PHE A 48 -4.20 -10.37 -19.22
CA PHE A 48 -4.38 -10.07 -17.80
C PHE A 48 -4.89 -11.27 -17.02
N VAL A 49 -4.44 -11.39 -15.77
CA VAL A 49 -4.94 -12.37 -14.80
C VAL A 49 -5.32 -11.64 -13.52
N PHE A 50 -6.58 -11.79 -13.11
CA PHE A 50 -7.13 -11.23 -11.87
C PHE A 50 -7.50 -12.35 -10.89
N CYS A 51 -7.50 -12.04 -9.60
CA CYS A 51 -8.06 -12.90 -8.56
C CYS A 51 -9.23 -12.26 -7.82
N ASP A 52 -10.01 -13.09 -7.14
CA ASP A 52 -10.97 -12.68 -6.12
C ASP A 52 -10.23 -12.25 -4.85
N GLN A 53 -10.00 -10.94 -4.71
CA GLN A 53 -9.25 -10.35 -3.59
C GLN A 53 -10.10 -10.34 -2.31
N ALA A 54 -9.72 -11.19 -1.35
CA ALA A 54 -10.48 -11.41 -0.12
C ALA A 54 -9.84 -10.76 1.13
N HIS A 55 -8.82 -9.92 0.97
CA HIS A 55 -8.04 -9.32 2.06
C HIS A 55 -7.40 -10.37 3.00
N GLY A 56 -7.08 -11.53 2.44
CA GLY A 56 -6.42 -12.65 3.11
C GLY A 56 -4.91 -12.69 2.84
N ARG A 57 -4.37 -13.91 2.86
CA ARG A 57 -2.94 -14.21 2.68
C ARG A 57 -2.69 -15.28 1.62
N GLU A 58 -3.73 -15.65 0.89
CA GLU A 58 -3.69 -16.75 -0.07
C GLU A 58 -2.92 -16.32 -1.31
N VAL A 59 -2.02 -17.19 -1.76
CA VAL A 59 -1.15 -16.97 -2.92
C VAL A 59 -1.51 -17.98 -4.00
N ARG A 60 -1.60 -17.53 -5.25
CA ARG A 60 -1.83 -18.40 -6.40
C ARG A 60 -0.71 -18.24 -7.42
N VAL A 61 -0.16 -19.38 -7.83
CA VAL A 61 0.76 -19.44 -8.97
C VAL A 61 -0.08 -19.61 -10.22
N VAL A 62 0.14 -18.77 -11.22
CA VAL A 62 -0.61 -18.74 -12.48
C VAL A 62 0.34 -18.87 -13.67
N SER A 63 -0.20 -19.33 -14.80
CA SER A 63 0.57 -19.58 -16.02
C SER A 63 -0.12 -19.00 -17.25
N ALA A 64 0.43 -19.26 -18.44
CA ALA A 64 -0.19 -18.91 -19.71
C ALA A 64 -1.64 -19.44 -19.86
N GLU A 65 -1.98 -20.55 -19.20
CA GLU A 65 -3.32 -21.16 -19.24
C GLU A 65 -4.38 -20.31 -18.52
N ASP A 66 -3.95 -19.45 -17.58
CA ASP A 66 -4.84 -18.59 -16.81
C ASP A 66 -5.07 -17.22 -17.46
N ARG A 67 -4.40 -16.93 -18.59
CA ARG A 67 -4.53 -15.65 -19.29
C ARG A 67 -5.99 -15.35 -19.64
N GLY A 68 -6.43 -14.13 -19.30
CA GLY A 68 -7.77 -13.63 -19.53
C GLY A 68 -8.73 -13.91 -18.37
N ARG A 69 -8.36 -14.75 -17.41
CA ARG A 69 -9.19 -15.06 -16.24
C ARG A 69 -9.42 -13.82 -15.40
N GLY A 70 -10.69 -13.53 -15.15
CA GLY A 70 -11.10 -12.35 -14.42
C GLY A 70 -11.01 -11.06 -15.23
N ALA A 71 -10.56 -11.10 -16.49
CA ALA A 71 -10.32 -9.92 -17.32
C ALA A 71 -11.62 -9.32 -17.88
N ARG A 72 -12.63 -10.16 -18.16
CA ARG A 72 -13.92 -9.76 -18.76
C ARG A 72 -15.12 -9.94 -17.83
N THR A 73 -15.05 -10.87 -16.88
CA THR A 73 -16.06 -11.12 -15.86
C THR A 73 -15.37 -11.43 -14.53
N LEU A 74 -16.07 -11.37 -13.41
CA LEU A 74 -15.54 -11.85 -12.13
C LEU A 74 -15.69 -13.37 -11.96
N ASP A 75 -16.63 -13.98 -12.69
CA ASP A 75 -17.01 -15.38 -12.49
C ASP A 75 -15.87 -16.38 -12.81
N ASP A 76 -14.95 -16.00 -13.69
CA ASP A 76 -13.84 -16.83 -14.14
C ASP A 76 -12.48 -16.42 -13.54
N ALA A 77 -12.47 -15.42 -12.64
CA ALA A 77 -11.27 -14.98 -11.95
C ALA A 77 -10.56 -16.14 -11.26
N ILE A 78 -9.26 -15.98 -10.99
CA ILE A 78 -8.58 -16.87 -10.05
C ILE A 78 -9.34 -16.81 -8.72
N GLY A 79 -9.71 -17.97 -8.15
CA GLY A 79 -10.41 -18.00 -6.86
C GLY A 79 -9.61 -17.30 -5.75
N GLN A 80 -10.21 -17.18 -4.56
CA GLN A 80 -9.71 -16.36 -3.46
C GLN A 80 -8.17 -16.33 -3.32
N ALA A 81 -7.60 -15.14 -3.52
CA ALA A 81 -6.18 -14.87 -3.41
C ALA A 81 -5.91 -13.36 -3.25
N ASP A 82 -4.81 -13.03 -2.58
CA ASP A 82 -4.32 -11.66 -2.44
C ASP A 82 -2.88 -11.52 -2.98
N ALA A 83 -2.32 -12.59 -3.55
CA ALA A 83 -1.10 -12.53 -4.32
C ALA A 83 -1.17 -13.48 -5.51
N LEU A 84 -0.70 -13.00 -6.65
CA LEU A 84 -0.46 -13.79 -7.85
C LEU A 84 1.04 -13.88 -8.10
N VAL A 85 1.49 -15.04 -8.58
CA VAL A 85 2.90 -15.31 -8.92
C VAL A 85 2.96 -15.98 -10.29
N THR A 86 3.90 -15.59 -11.14
CA THR A 86 4.13 -16.28 -12.41
C THR A 86 5.61 -16.23 -12.81
N SER A 87 6.05 -17.25 -13.56
CA SER A 87 7.30 -17.25 -14.31
C SER A 87 7.07 -17.26 -15.82
N ASP A 88 5.81 -17.15 -16.26
CA ASP A 88 5.42 -17.26 -17.66
C ASP A 88 5.51 -15.89 -18.37
N PRO A 89 6.39 -15.72 -19.37
CA PRO A 89 6.53 -14.45 -20.09
C PRO A 89 5.27 -14.09 -20.88
N GLY A 90 4.76 -12.88 -20.66
CA GLY A 90 3.55 -12.36 -21.32
C GLY A 90 2.28 -12.50 -20.48
N THR A 91 2.33 -13.18 -19.34
CA THR A 91 1.21 -13.17 -18.37
C THR A 91 1.27 -11.90 -17.52
N VAL A 92 0.21 -11.08 -17.54
CA VAL A 92 0.14 -9.81 -16.81
C VAL A 92 -0.67 -10.01 -15.52
N LEU A 93 0.02 -9.96 -14.38
CA LEU A 93 -0.60 -10.07 -13.06
C LEU A 93 -1.26 -8.75 -12.66
N VAL A 94 -2.55 -8.79 -12.29
CA VAL A 94 -3.28 -7.60 -11.85
C VAL A 94 -3.76 -7.75 -10.41
N VAL A 95 -3.36 -6.79 -9.56
CA VAL A 95 -3.95 -6.57 -8.24
C VAL A 95 -4.59 -5.19 -8.23
N MET A 96 -5.84 -5.11 -7.78
CA MET A 96 -6.60 -3.85 -7.72
C MET A 96 -6.51 -3.28 -6.31
N VAL A 97 -6.24 -1.97 -6.22
CA VAL A 97 -6.16 -1.27 -4.93
C VAL A 97 -6.88 0.07 -5.00
N ALA A 98 -7.52 0.42 -3.89
CA ALA A 98 -7.89 1.76 -3.50
C ALA A 98 -7.68 1.80 -1.98
N ASP A 99 -6.72 2.58 -1.51
CA ASP A 99 -6.19 2.63 -0.12
C ASP A 99 -5.29 1.46 0.32
N CYS A 100 -5.42 0.27 -0.26
CA CYS A 100 -4.52 -0.86 0.04
C CYS A 100 -3.15 -0.71 -0.64
N VAL A 101 -2.11 -1.33 -0.09
CA VAL A 101 -0.74 -1.22 -0.63
C VAL A 101 -0.51 -2.28 -1.69
N PRO A 102 -0.15 -1.93 -2.94
CA PRO A 102 0.32 -2.90 -3.92
C PRO A 102 1.82 -3.17 -3.73
N ILE A 103 2.23 -4.44 -3.71
CA ILE A 103 3.64 -4.85 -3.66
C ILE A 103 3.97 -5.65 -4.91
N VAL A 104 5.05 -5.30 -5.60
CA VAL A 104 5.57 -6.04 -6.76
C VAL A 104 6.94 -6.59 -6.41
N LEU A 105 7.14 -7.89 -6.62
CA LEU A 105 8.42 -8.57 -6.40
C LEU A 105 8.87 -9.21 -7.72
N TYR A 106 10.16 -9.09 -8.05
CA TYR A 106 10.72 -9.72 -9.23
C TYR A 106 12.08 -10.34 -8.91
N ASP A 107 12.25 -11.61 -9.24
CA ASP A 107 13.54 -12.31 -9.22
C ASP A 107 14.14 -12.31 -10.64
N PRO A 108 15.25 -11.59 -10.89
CA PRO A 108 15.86 -11.50 -12.21
C PRO A 108 16.63 -12.75 -12.64
N VAL A 109 16.93 -13.68 -11.73
CA VAL A 109 17.65 -14.93 -12.03
C VAL A 109 16.66 -16.05 -12.34
N ALA A 110 15.63 -16.19 -11.50
CA ALA A 110 14.59 -17.19 -11.71
C ALA A 110 13.51 -16.74 -12.71
N HIS A 111 13.49 -15.45 -13.08
CA HIS A 111 12.46 -14.82 -13.92
C HIS A 111 11.04 -15.01 -13.36
N VAL A 112 10.88 -14.76 -12.05
CA VAL A 112 9.60 -14.88 -11.34
C VAL A 112 9.10 -13.49 -10.97
N LEU A 113 7.84 -13.19 -11.31
CA LEU A 113 7.13 -11.98 -10.91
C LEU A 113 6.02 -12.33 -9.91
N ALA A 114 5.85 -11.50 -8.89
CA ALA A 114 4.70 -11.56 -8.00
C ALA A 114 4.06 -10.16 -7.85
N CYS A 115 2.73 -10.12 -7.86
CA CYS A 115 1.93 -8.94 -7.54
C CYS A 115 1.07 -9.27 -6.32
N VAL A 116 1.13 -8.42 -5.29
CA VAL A 116 0.48 -8.65 -3.99
C VAL A 116 -0.44 -7.48 -3.68
N HIS A 117 -1.70 -7.81 -3.42
CA HIS A 117 -2.66 -6.96 -2.75
C HIS A 117 -2.43 -7.04 -1.25
N ALA A 118 -1.96 -5.95 -0.67
CA ALA A 118 -1.58 -5.91 0.72
C ALA A 118 -2.59 -5.03 1.49
N GLY A 119 -3.69 -5.66 1.93
CA GLY A 119 -4.76 -5.00 2.67
C GLY A 119 -4.31 -4.41 4.02
N TRP A 120 -5.00 -3.34 4.44
CA TRP A 120 -4.64 -2.54 5.61
C TRP A 120 -4.64 -3.27 6.97
N ARG A 121 -5.14 -4.50 7.08
CA ARG A 121 -5.12 -5.25 8.35
C ARG A 121 -3.88 -6.14 8.50
N GLY A 122 -3.53 -6.88 7.45
CA GLY A 122 -2.42 -7.83 7.47
C GLY A 122 -1.07 -7.18 7.18
N THR A 123 -1.01 -6.30 6.19
CA THR A 123 0.23 -5.63 5.79
C THR A 123 0.65 -4.60 6.81
N VAL A 124 -0.31 -3.84 7.33
CA VAL A 124 -0.04 -2.83 8.34
C VAL A 124 0.54 -3.44 9.61
N ALA A 125 -0.05 -4.55 10.11
CA ALA A 125 0.46 -5.19 11.32
C ALA A 125 1.88 -5.71 11.09
N ARG A 126 2.15 -6.34 9.94
CA ARG A 126 3.46 -6.91 9.62
C ARG A 126 4.53 -5.87 9.30
N VAL A 127 4.18 -4.76 8.63
CA VAL A 127 5.08 -3.63 8.37
C VAL A 127 5.38 -2.89 9.66
N ALA A 128 4.37 -2.68 10.52
CA ALA A 128 4.55 -2.14 11.86
C ALA A 128 5.53 -3.00 12.68
N GLU A 129 5.34 -4.32 12.70
CA GLU A 129 6.24 -5.25 13.40
C GLU A 129 7.64 -5.27 12.77
N ALA A 130 7.76 -5.29 11.45
CA ALA A 130 9.05 -5.25 10.77
C ALA A 130 9.81 -3.94 11.04
N ALA A 131 9.12 -2.81 11.11
CA ALA A 131 9.71 -1.52 11.45
C ALA A 131 10.35 -1.51 12.85
N LEU A 132 9.81 -2.30 13.81
CA LEU A 132 10.41 -2.42 15.14
C LEU A 132 11.81 -3.04 15.11
N ALA A 133 12.14 -3.86 14.12
CA ALA A 133 13.47 -4.44 13.97
C ALA A 133 14.56 -3.39 13.69
N TYR A 134 14.17 -2.18 13.26
CA TYR A 134 15.06 -1.05 12.99
C TYR A 134 15.05 -0.01 14.13
N VAL A 135 14.23 -0.22 15.17
CA VAL A 135 14.20 0.66 16.34
C VAL A 135 15.35 0.27 17.26
N GLU A 136 16.41 1.08 17.26
CA GLU A 136 17.56 0.90 18.14
C GLU A 136 17.25 1.32 19.58
N ALA A 137 17.86 0.62 20.54
CA ALA A 137 17.68 0.95 21.95
C ALA A 137 18.30 2.31 22.31
N GLY A 138 17.64 3.08 23.18
CA GLY A 138 18.08 4.40 23.60
C GLY A 138 17.88 5.50 22.55
N THR A 139 17.03 5.27 21.54
CA THR A 139 16.77 6.24 20.47
C THR A 139 15.40 6.91 20.58
N ILE A 140 15.15 7.88 19.70
CA ILE A 140 13.85 8.54 19.55
C ILE A 140 13.27 8.14 18.19
N VAL A 141 11.99 7.78 18.18
CA VAL A 141 11.27 7.30 16.98
C VAL A 141 10.34 8.39 16.45
N GLY A 142 10.38 8.65 15.16
CA GLY A 142 9.42 9.52 14.50
C GLY A 142 8.19 8.75 14.02
N VAL A 143 7.00 9.28 14.29
CA VAL A 143 5.74 8.62 13.93
C VAL A 143 4.83 9.57 13.16
N GLY A 144 4.44 9.08 12.00
CA GLY A 144 3.51 9.69 11.07
C GLY A 144 2.05 9.63 11.52
N THR A 145 1.12 9.73 10.58
CA THR A 145 -0.32 9.68 10.85
C THR A 145 -1.01 8.66 9.94
N GLY A 146 -2.07 8.02 10.46
CA GLY A 146 -2.91 7.09 9.70
C GLY A 146 -3.14 5.77 10.43
N SER A 147 -3.97 4.91 9.82
CA SER A 147 -4.28 3.58 10.36
C SER A 147 -3.04 2.70 10.52
N THR A 148 -2.06 2.82 9.62
CA THR A 148 -0.78 2.10 9.73
C THR A 148 0.08 2.60 10.88
N ALA A 149 0.23 3.92 11.01
CA ALA A 149 0.94 4.52 12.13
C ALA A 149 0.30 4.11 13.47
N ASN A 150 -1.03 4.03 13.54
CA ASN A 150 -1.73 3.56 14.75
C ASN A 150 -1.35 2.13 15.16
N LYS A 151 -1.16 1.23 14.19
CA LYS A 151 -0.73 -0.15 14.44
C LYS A 151 0.76 -0.24 14.79
N PHE A 152 1.58 0.61 14.17
CA PHE A 152 2.97 0.77 14.60
C PHE A 152 3.06 1.24 16.05
N ILE A 153 2.24 2.22 16.45
CA ILE A 153 2.17 2.67 17.84
C ILE A 153 1.75 1.54 18.78
N ASP A 154 0.75 0.73 18.39
CA ASP A 154 0.30 -0.42 19.18
C ASP A 154 1.43 -1.46 19.35
N ALA A 155 2.22 -1.70 18.30
CA ALA A 155 3.36 -2.62 18.34
C ALA A 155 4.54 -2.03 19.15
N LEU A 156 4.84 -0.74 18.95
CA LEU A 156 5.89 0.02 19.63
C LEU A 156 5.68 0.04 21.15
N ALA A 157 4.42 0.03 21.60
CA ALA A 157 4.07 -0.07 23.01
C ALA A 157 4.68 -1.30 23.69
N GLY A 158 4.86 -2.42 22.96
CA GLY A 158 5.49 -3.65 23.45
C GLY A 158 6.98 -3.50 23.75
N MET A 159 7.65 -2.48 23.18
CA MET A 159 9.07 -2.21 23.39
C MET A 159 9.34 -0.80 23.92
N LYS A 160 8.35 -0.11 24.47
CA LYS A 160 8.45 1.29 24.92
C LYS A 160 9.61 1.58 25.89
N GLY A 161 10.03 0.60 26.69
CA GLY A 161 11.18 0.73 27.60
C GLY A 161 12.55 0.74 26.89
N HIS A 162 12.60 0.43 25.60
CA HIS A 162 13.81 0.44 24.79
C HIS A 162 14.03 1.78 24.08
N ILE A 163 13.05 2.69 24.05
CA ILE A 163 13.17 3.99 23.40
C ILE A 163 13.11 5.12 24.43
N LEU A 164 13.73 6.27 24.11
CA LEU A 164 13.67 7.48 24.93
C LEU A 164 12.32 8.21 24.79
N GLY A 165 11.65 8.03 23.65
CA GLY A 165 10.38 8.67 23.32
C GLY A 165 10.10 8.66 21.82
N ALA A 166 9.05 9.36 21.42
CA ALA A 166 8.65 9.50 20.05
C ALA A 166 8.29 10.95 19.69
N VAL A 167 8.52 11.32 18.42
CA VAL A 167 8.08 12.60 17.85
C VAL A 167 6.90 12.32 16.92
N ALA A 168 5.78 13.03 17.12
CA ALA A 168 4.53 12.79 16.40
C ALA A 168 4.27 13.88 15.35
N SER A 169 3.83 13.51 14.14
CA SER A 169 3.50 14.48 13.09
C SER A 169 2.08 15.08 13.19
N SER A 170 1.23 14.59 14.10
CA SER A 170 -0.12 15.12 14.37
C SER A 170 -0.53 14.97 15.84
N ASN A 171 -1.55 15.75 16.25
CA ASN A 171 -2.12 15.67 17.60
C ASN A 171 -2.74 14.29 17.88
N ALA A 172 -3.41 13.68 16.89
CA ALA A 172 -4.00 12.35 17.04
C ALA A 172 -2.93 11.26 17.29
N THR A 173 -1.81 11.34 16.57
CA THR A 173 -0.65 10.46 16.79
C THR A 173 -0.05 10.68 18.18
N ALA A 174 0.11 11.94 18.60
CA ALA A 174 0.64 12.28 19.92
C ALA A 174 -0.24 11.74 21.06
N GLU A 175 -1.56 11.94 20.98
CA GLU A 175 -2.52 11.42 21.96
C GLU A 175 -2.46 9.89 22.05
N ARG A 176 -2.34 9.19 20.91
CA ARG A 176 -2.25 7.74 20.90
C ARG A 176 -0.94 7.22 21.52
N LEU A 177 0.20 7.84 21.18
CA LEU A 177 1.50 7.51 21.78
C LEU A 177 1.47 7.69 23.30
N ALA A 178 0.96 8.84 23.76
CA ALA A 178 0.80 9.13 25.18
C ALA A 178 -0.15 8.14 25.87
N GLY A 179 -1.22 7.72 25.20
CA GLY A 179 -2.16 6.70 25.69
C GLY A 179 -1.53 5.32 25.92
N HIS A 180 -0.46 4.98 25.19
CA HIS A 180 0.36 3.76 25.42
C HIS A 180 1.49 3.96 26.45
N GLY A 181 1.62 5.18 26.99
CA GLY A 181 2.67 5.57 27.93
C GLY A 181 4.04 5.77 27.27
N ILE A 182 4.08 6.07 25.97
CA ILE A 182 5.30 6.47 25.27
C ILE A 182 5.46 7.98 25.42
N ALA A 183 6.64 8.44 25.84
CA ALA A 183 6.92 9.86 25.97
C ALA A 183 6.87 10.54 24.59
N VAL A 184 6.06 11.59 24.46
CA VAL A 184 5.98 12.39 23.22
C VAL A 184 6.87 13.62 23.39
N LEU A 185 7.79 13.83 22.45
CA LEU A 185 8.78 14.89 22.47
C LEU A 185 8.51 15.89 21.35
N ASP A 186 8.83 17.17 21.59
CA ASP A 186 8.98 18.15 20.52
C ASP A 186 10.19 17.79 19.66
N LEU A 187 10.13 18.03 18.35
CA LEU A 187 11.23 17.67 17.44
C LEU A 187 12.52 18.39 17.79
N ASN A 188 12.47 19.68 18.11
CA ASN A 188 13.68 20.44 18.44
C ASN A 188 14.28 19.93 19.74
N GLU A 189 13.44 19.60 20.72
CA GLU A 189 13.89 18.99 21.97
C GLU A 189 14.50 17.60 21.73
N ALA A 190 13.87 16.77 20.89
CA ALA A 190 14.38 15.45 20.54
C ALA A 190 15.77 15.53 19.90
N LEU A 191 15.98 16.45 18.95
CA LEU A 191 17.27 16.64 18.27
C LEU A 191 18.37 17.24 19.16
N THR A 192 18.04 17.72 20.38
CA THR A 192 19.08 18.03 21.38
C THR A 192 19.59 16.79 22.12
N ARG A 193 18.84 15.68 22.07
CA ARG A 193 19.12 14.44 22.81
C ARG A 193 19.73 13.35 21.95
N VAL A 194 19.50 13.39 20.63
CA VAL A 194 20.02 12.45 19.64
C VAL A 194 20.42 13.20 18.37
N ASP A 195 21.46 12.72 17.68
CA ASP A 195 21.94 13.35 16.43
C ASP A 195 20.93 13.21 15.28
N ALA A 196 20.09 12.18 15.31
CA ALA A 196 19.01 11.93 14.37
C ALA A 196 17.94 11.02 14.99
N LEU A 197 16.73 11.04 14.42
CA LEU A 197 15.71 10.03 14.73
C LEU A 197 16.16 8.67 14.17
N SER A 198 15.99 7.59 14.93
CA SER A 198 16.44 6.25 14.50
C SER A 198 15.64 5.73 13.32
N VAL A 199 14.32 5.93 13.37
CA VAL A 199 13.41 5.60 12.29
C VAL A 199 12.23 6.57 12.29
N TYR A 200 11.78 6.95 11.09
CA TYR A 200 10.55 7.70 10.88
C TYR A 200 9.57 6.81 10.11
N ILE A 201 8.44 6.46 10.74
CA ILE A 201 7.42 5.59 10.14
C ILE A 201 6.20 6.40 9.76
N ASP A 202 5.90 6.43 8.46
CA ASP A 202 4.76 7.16 7.93
C ASP A 202 4.13 6.45 6.72
N VAL A 203 2.86 6.77 6.43
CA VAL A 203 2.11 6.25 5.27
C VAL A 203 2.16 7.27 4.14
N ALA A 204 1.70 7.00 2.93
CA ALA A 204 1.32 8.07 1.99
C ALA A 204 0.24 7.56 1.04
N ASP A 205 -0.60 8.49 0.59
CA ASP A 205 -1.62 8.21 -0.42
C ASP A 205 -0.99 8.30 -1.82
N GLU A 206 -0.13 9.31 -2.04
CA GLU A 206 0.52 9.57 -3.34
C GLU A 206 1.94 10.10 -3.17
N PHE A 207 2.71 10.07 -4.27
CA PHE A 207 3.97 10.78 -4.43
C PHE A 207 3.84 11.75 -5.61
N ASP A 208 4.24 13.01 -5.43
CA ASP A 208 4.34 13.92 -6.57
C ASP A 208 5.60 13.64 -7.42
N ALA A 209 5.73 14.35 -8.55
CA ALA A 209 6.88 14.23 -9.44
C ALA A 209 8.23 14.60 -8.77
N GLY A 210 8.18 15.33 -7.65
CA GLY A 210 9.32 15.68 -6.81
C GLY A 210 9.63 14.65 -5.72
N ARG A 211 8.89 13.52 -5.65
CA ARG A 211 8.97 12.48 -4.61
C ARG A 211 8.49 12.95 -3.24
N ASN A 212 7.72 14.03 -3.16
CA ASN A 212 7.09 14.43 -1.91
C ASN A 212 5.90 13.52 -1.61
N LEU A 213 5.80 13.10 -0.35
CA LEU A 213 4.68 12.31 0.17
C LEU A 213 3.41 13.19 0.28
N ILE A 214 2.31 12.76 -0.32
CA ILE A 214 0.98 13.37 -0.24
C ILE A 214 0.06 12.46 0.59
N LYS A 215 -0.74 13.06 1.48
CA LYS A 215 -1.65 12.36 2.41
C LYS A 215 -3.03 13.01 2.55
N GLY A 216 -4.01 12.21 2.98
CA GLY A 216 -5.38 12.58 3.26
C GLY A 216 -6.13 13.10 2.03
N GLY A 217 -5.80 12.64 0.82
CA GLY A 217 -6.31 13.22 -0.42
C GLY A 217 -6.07 14.73 -0.56
N GLY A 218 -5.01 15.25 0.08
CA GLY A 218 -4.68 16.69 0.16
C GLY A 218 -5.17 17.41 1.43
N GLY A 219 -5.85 16.73 2.36
CA GLY A 219 -6.49 17.35 3.52
C GLY A 219 -5.76 17.23 4.87
N ALA A 220 -4.68 16.46 4.96
CA ALA A 220 -3.96 16.28 6.24
C ALA A 220 -2.91 17.39 6.46
N LEU A 221 -3.23 18.36 7.34
CA LEU A 221 -2.29 19.35 7.84
C LEU A 221 -1.33 18.67 8.85
N THR A 222 -0.20 18.19 8.38
CA THR A 222 0.90 17.70 9.24
C THR A 222 1.56 18.87 9.97
N ARG A 223 1.82 18.72 11.27
CA ARG A 223 2.42 19.77 12.10
C ARG A 223 3.87 20.06 11.68
N GLU A 224 4.59 19.02 11.25
CA GLU A 224 5.95 19.07 10.71
C GLU A 224 6.09 17.96 9.65
N LYS A 225 6.77 18.26 8.53
CA LYS A 225 7.10 17.28 7.48
C LYS A 225 8.57 16.92 7.59
N ILE A 226 8.85 15.67 7.98
CA ILE A 226 10.18 15.08 7.89
C ILE A 226 10.18 14.26 6.59
N VAL A 227 11.07 14.61 5.67
CA VAL A 227 11.31 13.91 4.39
C VAL A 227 12.57 13.08 4.52
#